data_AF-A0A0K1QAC9-F1
#
_entry.id   AF-A0A0K1QAC9-F1
#
_cell.length_a   1.000
_cell.length_b   1.000
_cell.length_c   1.000
_cell.angle_alpha   90.00
_cell.angle_beta   90.00
_cell.angle_gamma   90.00
#
_symmetry.space_group_name_H-M   'P 1'
#
loop_
_entity.id
_entity.type
_entity.pdbx_description
1 polymer ?
#
loop_
_entity_poly.entity_id
_entity_poly.type
_entity_poly.pdbx_seq_one_letter_code
_entity_poly.pdbx_strand_id
1 'polypeptide(L)'
;MSLPRHILGGVTWFITRRVTRRHFLLRPDADGTVQQIYWYCTAVMAAKFGIELHAVQMLSTHLHEVLTDMRGVLPSFLGQRNRLVANAVKVHRNWPEEVFQRAAASCVQLHGADAVLKEIGYTLANVVDAGLVEHPEQWPGVTVSVNDIGERIIEVERPSVYFDPENPQWPERVSIRITMPPALIETFGAKAKEVLVSSVHAAVERAREAARSAGRFVKTSAAKLCKVPITRQSTGFSPFGSRNPTFATGGNNEMATKARAERKQFHELYRRALDALKKGITDIPFPSGTWRWARELLPDWLLGGAASGSKPPEGHSPERPLRSVSVESRTRRPLAANDVAGSRLWPSRMRRFSPADAALTVGPTSTEGTQGRRLRSDPLIF
;
A
#
# COMPACT_ATOMS: atom_id res chain seq x y z
N MET A 1 6.62 -21.70 -3.86
CA MET A 1 5.58 -20.76 -4.38
C MET A 1 4.87 -20.12 -3.19
N SER A 2 4.48 -18.85 -3.29
CA SER A 2 3.62 -18.21 -2.28
C SER A 2 2.25 -18.90 -2.24
N LEU A 3 1.62 -18.98 -1.06
CA LEU A 3 0.27 -19.51 -0.93
C LEU A 3 -0.73 -18.65 -1.74
N PRO A 4 -1.71 -19.27 -2.43
CA PRO A 4 -2.74 -18.52 -3.13
C PRO A 4 -3.63 -17.75 -2.14
N ARG A 5 -4.10 -16.59 -2.58
CA ARG A 5 -5.12 -15.82 -1.85
C ARG A 5 -6.50 -16.20 -2.40
N HIS A 6 -7.45 -16.41 -1.49
CA HIS A 6 -8.85 -16.62 -1.82
C HIS A 6 -9.46 -15.25 -2.15
N ILE A 7 -9.78 -15.00 -3.41
CA ILE A 7 -10.29 -13.70 -3.89
C ILE A 7 -11.76 -13.87 -4.27
N LEU A 8 -12.67 -13.32 -3.47
CA LEU A 8 -14.11 -13.34 -3.74
C LEU A 8 -14.66 -11.92 -3.82
N GLY A 9 -15.76 -11.76 -4.55
CA GLY A 9 -16.53 -10.51 -4.55
C GLY A 9 -17.26 -10.28 -3.22
N GLY A 10 -17.53 -9.01 -2.91
CA GLY A 10 -18.17 -8.57 -1.66
C GLY A 10 -17.26 -8.64 -0.43
N VAL A 11 -15.97 -8.93 -0.61
CA VAL A 11 -15.03 -9.07 0.52
C VAL A 11 -14.43 -7.72 0.88
N THR A 12 -14.50 -7.37 2.16
CA THR A 12 -13.78 -6.22 2.74
C THR A 12 -12.34 -6.61 3.11
N TRP A 13 -11.41 -5.72 2.74
CA TRP A 13 -9.98 -5.90 2.92
C TRP A 13 -9.36 -4.72 3.66
N PHE A 14 -8.41 -5.02 4.53
CA PHE A 14 -7.41 -4.07 4.99
C PHE A 14 -6.14 -4.22 4.14
N ILE A 15 -5.75 -3.13 3.48
CA ILE A 15 -4.62 -3.09 2.55
C ILE A 15 -3.51 -2.24 3.14
N THR A 16 -2.28 -2.73 3.02
CA THR A 16 -1.08 -1.92 3.30
C THR A 16 -0.12 -1.99 2.13
N ARG A 17 0.31 -0.82 1.64
CA ARG A 17 1.35 -0.69 0.62
C ARG A 17 2.47 0.20 1.11
N ARG A 18 3.71 -0.30 1.08
CA ARG A 18 4.90 0.41 1.58
C ARG A 18 5.80 0.88 0.46
N VAL A 19 6.43 2.03 0.68
CA VAL A 19 7.42 2.66 -0.18
C VAL A 19 8.77 1.95 -0.09
N THR A 20 9.55 1.96 -1.17
CA THR A 20 10.87 1.33 -1.21
C THR A 20 11.81 1.96 -0.18
N ARG A 21 12.55 1.09 0.52
CA ARG A 21 13.53 1.46 1.58
C ARG A 21 12.98 2.47 2.60
N ARG A 22 11.65 2.51 2.77
CA ARG A 22 10.94 3.46 3.63
C ARG A 22 11.32 4.93 3.40
N HIS A 23 11.60 5.29 2.15
CA HIS A 23 11.71 6.70 1.77
C HIS A 23 10.38 7.43 1.97
N PHE A 24 10.46 8.75 2.09
CA PHE A 24 9.32 9.62 2.34
C PHE A 24 8.66 10.04 1.01
N LEU A 25 8.54 9.14 0.04
CA LEU A 25 8.05 9.47 -1.31
C LEU A 25 6.57 9.85 -1.34
N LEU A 26 5.79 9.40 -0.35
CA LEU A 26 4.37 9.72 -0.17
C LEU A 26 4.14 10.89 0.80
N ARG A 27 5.22 11.59 1.21
CA ARG A 27 5.15 12.76 2.08
C ARG A 27 4.18 13.79 1.48
N PRO A 28 3.25 14.35 2.26
CA PRO A 28 2.22 15.27 1.75
C PRO A 28 2.81 16.55 1.16
N ASP A 29 2.31 17.01 0.02
CA ASP A 29 2.74 18.30 -0.52
C ASP A 29 1.89 19.43 0.03
N ALA A 30 2.51 20.60 0.18
CA ALA A 30 1.81 21.81 0.59
C ALA A 30 0.82 22.29 -0.49
N ASP A 31 1.10 22.00 -1.77
CA ASP A 31 0.23 22.29 -2.91
C ASP A 31 -0.81 21.19 -3.19
N GLY A 32 -0.77 20.07 -2.45
CA GLY A 32 -1.71 18.97 -2.61
C GLY A 32 -1.41 17.98 -3.74
N THR A 33 -0.30 18.12 -4.49
CA THR A 33 -0.08 17.33 -5.73
C THR A 33 -0.04 15.83 -5.48
N VAL A 34 0.69 15.33 -4.48
CA VAL A 34 0.73 13.88 -4.20
C VAL A 34 -0.62 13.33 -3.71
N GLN A 35 -1.39 14.17 -3.01
CA GLN A 35 -2.73 13.84 -2.54
C GLN A 35 -3.69 13.71 -3.73
N GLN A 36 -3.62 14.68 -4.66
CA GLN A 36 -4.39 14.66 -5.90
C GLN A 36 -4.05 13.41 -6.74
N ILE A 37 -2.77 13.05 -6.88
CA ILE A 37 -2.34 11.82 -7.55
C ILE A 37 -3.02 10.59 -6.96
N TYR A 38 -2.98 10.44 -5.63
CA TYR A 38 -3.60 9.30 -4.96
C TYR A 38 -5.10 9.26 -5.22
N TRP A 39 -5.81 10.36 -4.98
CA TRP A 39 -7.26 10.40 -5.08
C TRP A 39 -7.74 10.16 -6.51
N TYR A 40 -7.10 10.81 -7.48
CA TYR A 40 -7.41 10.63 -8.90
C TYR A 40 -7.17 9.20 -9.37
N CYS A 41 -5.99 8.63 -9.11
CA CYS A 41 -5.68 7.24 -9.48
C CYS A 41 -6.66 6.25 -8.85
N THR A 42 -7.01 6.48 -7.58
CA THR A 42 -7.88 5.59 -6.83
C THR A 42 -9.31 5.69 -7.34
N ALA A 43 -9.83 6.89 -7.61
CA ALA A 43 -11.17 7.10 -8.17
C ALA A 43 -11.33 6.44 -9.54
N VAL A 44 -10.41 6.69 -10.49
CA VAL A 44 -10.44 6.08 -11.84
C VAL A 44 -10.44 4.54 -11.74
N MET A 45 -9.54 3.98 -10.92
CA MET A 45 -9.42 2.52 -10.80
C MET A 45 -10.55 1.91 -9.98
N ALA A 46 -11.08 2.59 -8.98
CA ALA A 46 -12.20 2.11 -8.16
C ALA A 46 -13.46 1.99 -9.02
N ALA A 47 -13.76 3.00 -9.85
CA ALA A 47 -14.86 2.95 -10.80
C ALA A 47 -14.70 1.80 -11.80
N LYS A 48 -13.49 1.63 -12.37
CA LYS A 48 -13.18 0.55 -13.31
C LYS A 48 -13.39 -0.84 -12.71
N PHE A 49 -12.92 -1.06 -11.48
CA PHE A 49 -12.86 -2.39 -10.87
C PHE A 49 -14.01 -2.71 -9.90
N GLY A 50 -14.89 -1.76 -9.61
CA GLY A 50 -15.96 -1.94 -8.63
C GLY A 50 -15.42 -2.04 -7.20
N ILE A 51 -14.53 -1.12 -6.84
CA ILE A 51 -14.00 -1.01 -5.48
C ILE A 51 -14.74 0.08 -4.72
N GLU A 52 -15.17 -0.26 -3.52
CA GLU A 52 -15.72 0.68 -2.56
C GLU A 52 -14.66 1.03 -1.52
N LEU A 53 -14.33 2.31 -1.39
CA LEU A 53 -13.36 2.78 -0.39
C LEU A 53 -14.09 3.24 0.87
N HIS A 54 -13.69 2.74 2.04
CA HIS A 54 -14.31 3.07 3.32
C HIS A 54 -13.43 3.94 4.20
N ALA A 55 -12.13 3.66 4.25
CA ALA A 55 -11.17 4.45 5.00
C ALA A 55 -9.81 4.42 4.32
N VAL A 56 -9.07 5.51 4.44
CA VAL A 56 -7.68 5.59 3.98
C VAL A 56 -6.89 6.51 4.90
N GLN A 57 -5.63 6.17 5.12
CA GLN A 57 -4.61 7.11 5.60
C GLN A 57 -3.28 6.82 4.89
N MET A 58 -2.75 7.83 4.18
CA MET A 58 -1.43 7.75 3.54
C MET A 58 -0.42 8.53 4.37
N LEU A 59 0.52 7.81 4.94
CA LEU A 59 1.69 8.36 5.61
C LEU A 59 2.82 8.57 4.59
N SER A 60 3.93 9.18 5.01
CA SER A 60 5.06 9.46 4.12
C SER A 60 5.72 8.20 3.53
N THR A 61 5.61 7.05 4.22
CA THR A 61 6.34 5.81 3.86
C THR A 61 5.44 4.66 3.45
N HIS A 62 4.13 4.77 3.63
CA HIS A 62 3.16 3.73 3.35
C HIS A 62 1.74 4.28 3.40
N LEU A 63 0.80 3.48 2.88
CA LEU A 63 -0.64 3.74 3.00
C LEU A 63 -1.35 2.55 3.64
N HIS A 64 -2.44 2.89 4.33
CA HIS A 64 -3.43 1.98 4.89
C HIS A 64 -4.79 2.29 4.30
N GLU A 65 -5.52 1.25 3.89
CA GLU A 65 -6.85 1.38 3.30
C GLU A 65 -7.77 0.27 3.81
N VAL A 66 -9.02 0.62 4.05
CA VAL A 66 -10.12 -0.34 4.21
C VAL A 66 -11.06 -0.15 3.03
N LEU A 67 -11.25 -1.22 2.24
CA LEU A 67 -12.04 -1.20 1.01
C LEU A 67 -12.77 -2.52 0.80
N THR A 68 -13.88 -2.49 0.06
CA THR A 68 -14.60 -3.70 -0.38
C THR A 68 -14.43 -3.89 -1.88
N ASP A 69 -14.03 -5.10 -2.26
CA ASP A 69 -13.94 -5.52 -3.65
C ASP A 69 -15.25 -6.20 -4.05
N MET A 70 -16.13 -5.46 -4.72
CA MET A 70 -17.46 -5.96 -5.05
C MET A 70 -17.44 -7.06 -6.12
N ARG A 71 -16.38 -7.11 -6.93
CA ARG A 71 -16.31 -7.99 -8.12
C ARG A 71 -15.33 -9.15 -7.97
N GLY A 72 -14.56 -9.20 -6.88
CA GLY A 72 -13.54 -10.22 -6.67
C GLY A 72 -12.35 -10.04 -7.60
N VAL A 73 -11.96 -8.79 -7.88
CA VAL A 73 -10.88 -8.40 -8.81
C VAL A 73 -9.75 -7.60 -8.15
N LEU A 74 -9.63 -7.66 -6.83
CA LEU A 74 -8.66 -6.93 -6.02
C LEU A 74 -7.22 -6.97 -6.58
N PRO A 75 -6.68 -8.12 -7.07
CA PRO A 75 -5.33 -8.14 -7.62
C PRO A 75 -5.14 -7.21 -8.82
N SER A 76 -6.12 -7.13 -9.74
CA SER A 76 -6.07 -6.20 -10.87
C SER A 76 -6.15 -4.74 -10.43
N PHE A 77 -7.07 -4.43 -9.50
CA PHE A 77 -7.18 -3.09 -8.94
C PHE A 77 -5.87 -2.64 -8.30
N LEU A 78 -5.31 -3.46 -7.39
CA LEU A 78 -4.05 -3.13 -6.73
C LEU A 78 -2.89 -3.04 -7.71
N GLY A 79 -2.82 -3.92 -8.70
CA GLY A 79 -1.79 -3.89 -9.73
C GLY A 79 -1.80 -2.60 -10.53
N GLN A 80 -2.95 -2.23 -11.09
CA GLN A 80 -3.09 -1.05 -11.95
C GLN A 80 -3.02 0.25 -11.13
N ARG A 81 -3.75 0.35 -10.01
CA ARG A 81 -3.74 1.53 -9.15
C ARG A 81 -2.34 1.83 -8.60
N ASN A 82 -1.64 0.82 -8.07
CA ASN A 82 -0.29 1.04 -7.54
C ASN A 82 0.69 1.40 -8.64
N ARG A 83 0.53 0.87 -9.86
CA ARG A 83 1.37 1.28 -11.01
C ARG A 83 1.16 2.75 -11.36
N LEU A 84 -0.09 3.21 -11.43
CA LEU A 84 -0.40 4.61 -11.74
C LEU A 84 0.14 5.56 -10.68
N VAL A 85 -0.15 5.27 -9.39
CA VAL A 85 0.37 6.08 -8.27
C VAL A 85 1.90 6.09 -8.29
N ALA A 86 2.55 4.94 -8.47
CA ALA A 86 4.01 4.87 -8.51
C ALA A 86 4.58 5.72 -9.65
N ASN A 87 4.05 5.60 -10.86
CA ASN A 87 4.59 6.33 -12.01
C ASN A 87 4.36 7.84 -11.91
N ALA A 88 3.16 8.27 -11.48
CA ALA A 88 2.87 9.67 -11.27
C ALA A 88 3.75 10.27 -10.16
N VAL A 89 3.94 9.56 -9.05
CA VAL A 89 4.85 9.98 -7.97
C VAL A 89 6.30 10.01 -8.47
N LYS A 90 6.74 9.07 -9.31
CA LYS A 90 8.10 9.11 -9.89
C LYS A 90 8.34 10.41 -10.66
N VAL A 91 7.41 10.76 -11.56
CA VAL A 91 7.52 11.99 -12.35
C VAL A 91 7.48 13.22 -11.43
N HIS A 92 6.50 13.28 -10.54
CA HIS A 92 6.34 14.40 -9.61
C HIS A 92 7.55 14.62 -8.70
N ARG A 93 8.15 13.53 -8.21
CA ARG A 93 9.31 13.58 -7.29
C ARG A 93 10.65 13.63 -8.02
N ASN A 94 10.67 13.56 -9.34
CA ASN A 94 11.87 13.28 -10.14
C ASN A 94 12.67 12.09 -9.55
N TRP A 95 11.96 11.01 -9.20
CA TRP A 95 12.52 9.84 -8.54
C TRP A 95 12.89 8.75 -9.56
N PRO A 96 14.16 8.33 -9.65
CA PRO A 96 14.61 7.44 -10.72
C PRO A 96 14.21 5.97 -10.51
N GLU A 97 14.06 5.53 -9.26
CA GLU A 97 13.90 4.12 -8.90
C GLU A 97 12.43 3.70 -8.74
N GLU A 98 12.17 2.51 -8.20
CA GLU A 98 10.82 2.10 -7.81
C GLU A 98 10.27 2.95 -6.66
N VAL A 99 8.96 3.24 -6.67
CA VAL A 99 8.31 3.94 -5.55
C VAL A 99 7.90 2.96 -4.46
N PHE A 100 7.25 1.86 -4.83
CA PHE A 100 6.84 0.85 -3.86
C PHE A 100 7.85 -0.28 -3.74
N GLN A 101 7.98 -0.84 -2.54
CA GLN A 101 8.89 -1.96 -2.29
C GLN A 101 8.53 -3.20 -3.14
N ARG A 102 9.52 -4.05 -3.42
CA ARG A 102 9.35 -5.28 -4.22
C ARG A 102 8.39 -6.30 -3.60
N ALA A 103 8.34 -6.39 -2.27
CA ALA A 103 7.39 -7.25 -1.59
C ALA A 103 5.95 -6.88 -1.97
N ALA A 104 5.05 -7.85 -2.08
CA ALA A 104 3.64 -7.61 -2.41
C ALA A 104 2.95 -6.69 -1.38
N ALA A 105 1.82 -6.08 -1.76
CA ALA A 105 0.95 -5.43 -0.79
C ALA A 105 0.48 -6.44 0.27
N SER A 106 0.37 -6.01 1.52
CA SER A 106 -0.37 -6.77 2.51
C SER A 106 -1.86 -6.62 2.22
N CYS A 107 -2.58 -7.74 2.19
CA CYS A 107 -4.03 -7.76 2.03
C CYS A 107 -4.58 -8.73 3.07
N VAL A 108 -5.30 -8.17 4.03
CA VAL A 108 -5.90 -8.89 5.16
C VAL A 108 -7.41 -8.89 4.94
N GLN A 109 -8.02 -10.06 4.83
CA GLN A 109 -9.47 -10.19 4.73
C GLN A 109 -10.11 -9.88 6.09
N LEU A 110 -11.12 -9.01 6.12
CA LEU A 110 -11.81 -8.64 7.35
C LEU A 110 -13.10 -9.45 7.49
N HIS A 111 -13.17 -10.27 8.54
CA HIS A 111 -14.37 -11.05 8.84
C HIS A 111 -15.16 -10.38 9.96
N GLY A 112 -16.38 -9.96 9.62
CA GLY A 112 -17.34 -9.38 10.56
C GLY A 112 -17.10 -7.91 10.87
N ALA A 113 -18.11 -7.29 11.48
CA ALA A 113 -18.11 -5.89 11.84
C ALA A 113 -16.96 -5.51 12.80
N ASP A 114 -16.63 -6.37 13.76
CA ASP A 114 -15.55 -6.11 14.74
C ASP A 114 -14.19 -5.93 14.07
N ALA A 115 -13.87 -6.75 13.06
CA ALA A 115 -12.64 -6.61 12.29
C ALA A 115 -12.64 -5.30 11.50
N VAL A 116 -13.76 -4.96 10.87
CA VAL A 116 -13.90 -3.73 10.08
C VAL A 116 -13.75 -2.49 10.97
N LEU A 117 -14.45 -2.43 12.12
CA LEU A 117 -14.34 -1.32 13.08
C LEU A 117 -12.91 -1.18 13.59
N LYS A 118 -12.27 -2.28 13.96
CA LYS A 118 -10.88 -2.29 14.45
C LYS A 118 -9.92 -1.72 13.41
N GLU A 119 -9.98 -2.19 12.17
CA GLU A 119 -9.05 -1.76 11.12
C GLU A 119 -9.34 -0.34 10.61
N ILE A 120 -10.60 0.12 10.59
CA ILE A 120 -10.90 1.54 10.31
C ILE A 120 -10.36 2.43 11.43
N GLY A 121 -10.59 2.07 12.69
CA GLY A 121 -10.05 2.78 13.85
C GLY A 121 -8.52 2.85 13.81
N TYR A 122 -7.86 1.71 13.53
CA TYR A 122 -6.40 1.66 13.34
C TYR A 122 -5.94 2.58 12.20
N THR A 123 -6.63 2.53 11.04
CA THR A 123 -6.28 3.31 9.86
C THR A 123 -6.33 4.80 10.14
N LEU A 124 -7.40 5.30 10.76
CA LEU A 124 -7.57 6.74 10.98
C LEU A 124 -6.76 7.27 12.16
N ALA A 125 -6.43 6.42 13.14
CA ALA A 125 -5.61 6.79 14.29
C ALA A 125 -4.09 6.69 14.03
N ASN A 126 -3.65 6.19 12.87
CA ASN A 126 -2.25 5.81 12.64
C ASN A 126 -1.27 7.01 12.73
N VAL A 127 -1.66 8.17 12.18
CA VAL A 127 -0.87 9.41 12.27
C VAL A 127 -0.73 9.94 13.70
N VAL A 128 -1.70 9.65 14.56
CA VAL A 128 -1.69 10.00 15.99
C VAL A 128 -0.78 9.03 16.75
N ASP A 129 -0.93 7.72 16.53
CA ASP A 129 -0.05 6.71 17.12
C ASP A 129 1.43 6.96 16.75
N ALA A 130 1.68 7.37 15.51
CA ALA A 130 3.00 7.74 15.02
C ALA A 130 3.56 9.03 15.64
N GLY A 131 2.77 9.77 16.43
CA GLY A 131 3.15 11.05 17.03
C GLY A 131 3.37 12.17 16.02
N LEU A 132 2.75 12.08 14.84
CA LEU A 132 2.89 13.08 13.78
C LEU A 132 1.95 14.26 14.00
N VAL A 133 0.77 14.00 14.56
CA VAL A 133 -0.29 14.97 14.84
C VAL A 133 -1.05 14.58 16.11
N GLU A 134 -1.78 15.51 16.72
CA GLU A 134 -2.59 15.25 17.93
C GLU A 134 -3.98 14.71 17.59
N HIS A 135 -4.51 15.13 16.44
CA HIS A 135 -5.80 14.75 15.90
C HIS A 135 -5.65 14.25 14.46
N PRO A 136 -6.38 13.19 14.04
CA PRO A 136 -6.32 12.70 12.65
C PRO A 136 -6.55 13.78 11.59
N GLU A 137 -7.45 14.73 11.88
CA GLU A 137 -7.84 15.83 10.99
C GLU A 137 -6.70 16.84 10.72
N GLN A 138 -5.68 16.85 11.57
CA GLN A 138 -4.51 17.73 11.39
C GLN A 138 -3.50 17.16 10.39
N TRP A 139 -3.68 15.91 9.92
CA TRP A 139 -2.81 15.32 8.92
C TRP A 139 -2.99 16.01 7.56
N PRO A 140 -1.92 16.60 6.97
CA PRO A 140 -2.05 17.36 5.72
C PRO A 140 -2.04 16.46 4.46
N GLY A 141 -1.95 15.14 4.62
CA GLY A 141 -1.92 14.18 3.52
C GLY A 141 -3.28 13.57 3.21
N VAL A 142 -3.26 12.49 2.43
CA VAL A 142 -4.47 11.72 2.13
C VAL A 142 -4.97 11.09 3.42
N THR A 143 -6.19 11.45 3.79
CA THR A 143 -6.97 10.87 4.88
C THR A 143 -8.45 11.16 4.63
N VAL A 144 -9.32 10.45 5.33
CA VAL A 144 -10.73 10.82 5.48
C VAL A 144 -11.04 11.05 6.96
N SER A 145 -12.09 11.82 7.25
CA SER A 145 -12.68 11.86 8.60
C SER A 145 -13.64 10.69 8.79
N VAL A 146 -13.88 10.26 10.02
CA VAL A 146 -14.94 9.29 10.32
C VAL A 146 -16.33 9.81 9.88
N ASN A 147 -16.51 11.13 9.89
CA ASN A 147 -17.74 11.76 9.43
C ASN A 147 -17.91 11.66 7.91
N ASP A 148 -16.84 11.51 7.13
CA ASP A 148 -16.89 11.32 5.68
C ASP A 148 -17.49 9.96 5.29
N ILE A 149 -17.34 8.95 6.14
CA ILE A 149 -17.71 7.55 5.82
C ILE A 149 -19.23 7.41 5.71
N GLY A 150 -19.71 7.05 4.52
CA GLY A 150 -21.12 6.95 4.16
C GLY A 150 -21.70 8.24 3.57
N GLU A 151 -21.01 9.37 3.71
CA GLU A 151 -21.56 10.71 3.42
C GLU A 151 -20.85 11.38 2.24
N ARG A 152 -19.51 11.44 2.30
CA ARG A 152 -18.71 12.31 1.43
C ARG A 152 -18.48 11.69 0.06
N ILE A 153 -18.56 12.54 -0.96
CA ILE A 153 -18.02 12.30 -2.29
C ILE A 153 -16.80 13.20 -2.46
N ILE A 154 -15.68 12.63 -2.89
CA ILE A 154 -14.46 13.36 -3.18
C ILE A 154 -14.38 13.57 -4.69
N GLU A 155 -14.46 14.82 -5.11
CA GLU A 155 -14.24 15.26 -6.49
C GLU A 155 -12.75 15.60 -6.68
N VAL A 156 -12.16 15.12 -7.77
CA VAL A 156 -10.73 15.27 -8.04
C VAL A 156 -10.51 15.57 -9.51
N GLU A 157 -9.74 16.61 -9.78
CA GLU A 157 -9.26 16.91 -11.12
C GLU A 157 -8.03 16.08 -11.47
N ARG A 158 -7.87 15.78 -12.75
CA ARG A 158 -6.69 15.11 -13.31
C ARG A 158 -5.43 15.89 -12.93
N PRO A 159 -4.44 15.26 -12.26
CA PRO A 159 -3.16 15.89 -12.01
C PRO A 159 -2.49 16.31 -13.32
N SER A 160 -1.86 17.48 -13.32
CA SER A 160 -1.09 17.97 -14.48
C SER A 160 0.17 17.14 -14.76
N VAL A 161 0.55 16.27 -13.84
CA VAL A 161 1.71 15.38 -13.93
C VAL A 161 1.31 13.99 -14.41
N TYR A 162 2.11 13.41 -15.32
CA TYR A 162 2.03 12.02 -15.80
C TYR A 162 0.81 11.64 -16.67
N PHE A 163 -0.36 12.24 -16.45
CA PHE A 163 -1.58 11.90 -17.19
C PHE A 163 -1.73 12.75 -18.45
N ASP A 164 -1.71 12.09 -19.61
CA ASP A 164 -1.91 12.74 -20.90
C ASP A 164 -3.35 13.26 -21.04
N PRO A 165 -3.56 14.58 -21.26
CA PRO A 165 -4.90 15.14 -21.35
C PRO A 165 -5.71 14.67 -22.55
N GLU A 166 -5.04 14.25 -23.64
CA GLU A 166 -5.66 13.79 -24.88
C GLU A 166 -6.06 12.30 -24.81
N ASN A 167 -5.60 11.58 -23.79
CA ASN A 167 -5.95 10.18 -23.61
C ASN A 167 -7.30 10.06 -22.88
N PRO A 168 -8.36 9.51 -23.54
CA PRO A 168 -9.70 9.43 -22.97
C PRO A 168 -9.80 8.51 -21.74
N GLN A 169 -8.79 7.66 -21.48
CA GLN A 169 -8.70 6.86 -20.26
C GLN A 169 -8.53 7.74 -19.00
N TRP A 170 -8.05 8.98 -19.16
CA TRP A 170 -7.78 9.91 -18.08
C TRP A 170 -8.77 11.07 -18.15
N PRO A 171 -10.01 10.91 -17.65
CA PRO A 171 -11.00 11.99 -17.65
C PRO A 171 -10.53 13.21 -16.85
N GLU A 172 -10.96 14.41 -17.26
CA GLU A 172 -10.56 15.66 -16.59
C GLU A 172 -10.95 15.71 -15.11
N ARG A 173 -12.10 15.15 -14.75
CA ARG A 173 -12.62 15.07 -13.38
C ARG A 173 -13.14 13.68 -13.08
N VAL A 174 -12.92 13.23 -11.84
CA VAL A 174 -13.46 11.98 -11.31
C VAL A 174 -13.95 12.15 -9.88
N SER A 175 -14.94 11.35 -9.52
CA SER A 175 -15.53 11.31 -8.19
C SER A 175 -15.29 9.95 -7.53
N ILE A 176 -15.06 9.92 -6.22
CA ILE A 176 -15.11 8.69 -5.42
C ILE A 176 -15.92 8.92 -4.15
N ARG A 177 -16.90 8.06 -3.90
CA ARG A 177 -17.67 8.06 -2.65
C ARG A 177 -16.91 7.29 -1.57
N ILE A 178 -16.86 7.85 -0.36
CA ILE A 178 -16.39 7.12 0.82
C ILE A 178 -17.61 6.37 1.39
N THR A 179 -17.71 5.08 1.11
CA THR A 179 -18.93 4.31 1.42
C THR A 179 -18.88 3.73 2.83
N MET A 180 -20.05 3.51 3.43
CA MET A 180 -20.16 2.74 4.67
C MET A 180 -19.86 1.25 4.38
N PRO A 181 -19.00 0.56 5.15
CA PRO A 181 -18.74 -0.85 4.93
C PRO A 181 -20.00 -1.72 5.05
N PRO A 182 -20.25 -2.66 4.12
CA PRO A 182 -21.45 -3.51 4.14
C PRO A 182 -21.66 -4.25 5.47
N ALA A 183 -20.59 -4.82 6.03
CA ALA A 183 -20.66 -5.56 7.29
C ALA A 183 -21.18 -4.72 8.48
N LEU A 184 -20.95 -3.40 8.48
CA LEU A 184 -21.46 -2.52 9.53
C LEU A 184 -22.96 -2.26 9.36
N ILE A 185 -23.41 -2.08 8.12
CA ILE A 185 -24.83 -1.93 7.80
C ILE A 185 -25.58 -3.22 8.16
N GLU A 186 -25.05 -4.37 7.76
CA GLU A 186 -25.65 -5.68 8.04
C GLU A 186 -25.77 -5.96 9.54
N THR A 187 -24.75 -5.59 10.33
CA THR A 187 -24.70 -5.89 11.77
C THR A 187 -25.49 -4.87 12.61
N PHE A 188 -25.40 -3.59 12.28
CA PHE A 188 -25.90 -2.50 13.13
C PHE A 188 -27.05 -1.70 12.52
N GLY A 189 -27.38 -1.93 11.24
CA GLY A 189 -28.45 -1.22 10.53
C GLY A 189 -28.29 0.30 10.62
N ALA A 190 -29.37 0.98 11.03
CA ALA A 190 -29.39 2.44 11.20
C ALA A 190 -28.36 2.96 12.22
N LYS A 191 -27.87 2.13 13.14
CA LYS A 191 -26.87 2.51 14.14
C LYS A 191 -25.42 2.41 13.65
N ALA A 192 -25.18 1.94 12.43
CA ALA A 192 -23.83 1.70 11.91
C ALA A 192 -22.92 2.93 12.01
N LYS A 193 -23.43 4.13 11.69
CA LYS A 193 -22.68 5.39 11.77
C LYS A 193 -22.28 5.73 13.21
N GLU A 194 -23.22 5.64 14.15
CA GLU A 194 -22.99 5.93 15.57
C GLU A 194 -21.92 5.00 16.17
N VAL A 195 -22.04 3.69 15.91
CA VAL A 195 -21.08 2.67 16.37
C VAL A 195 -19.70 2.92 15.76
N LEU A 196 -19.64 3.24 14.46
CA LEU A 196 -18.39 3.56 13.77
C LEU A 196 -17.70 4.78 14.39
N VAL A 197 -18.42 5.89 14.57
CA VAL A 197 -17.88 7.13 15.17
C VAL A 197 -17.33 6.84 16.56
N SER A 198 -18.11 6.16 17.40
CA SER A 198 -17.69 5.79 18.77
C SER A 198 -16.44 4.92 18.78
N SER A 199 -16.37 3.94 17.87
CA SER A 199 -15.22 3.02 17.75
C SER A 199 -13.94 3.74 17.30
N VAL A 200 -14.06 4.66 16.34
CA VAL A 200 -12.91 5.45 15.86
C VAL A 200 -12.43 6.41 16.94
N HIS A 201 -13.33 7.11 17.64
CA HIS A 201 -12.94 7.99 18.76
C HIS A 201 -12.17 7.21 19.84
N ALA A 202 -12.68 6.05 20.25
CA ALA A 202 -11.97 5.20 21.21
C ALA A 202 -10.60 4.72 20.69
N ALA A 203 -10.46 4.45 19.38
CA ALA A 203 -9.18 4.09 18.78
C ALA A 203 -8.19 5.26 18.77
N VAL A 204 -8.66 6.48 18.49
CA VAL A 204 -7.83 7.70 18.53
C VAL A 204 -7.34 7.98 19.95
N GLU A 205 -8.18 7.84 20.98
CA GLU A 205 -7.72 8.01 22.37
C GLU A 205 -6.65 6.99 22.76
N ARG A 206 -6.86 5.70 22.42
CA ARG A 206 -5.84 4.66 22.64
C ARG A 206 -4.53 4.96 21.91
N ALA A 207 -4.60 5.48 20.69
CA ALA A 207 -3.42 5.86 19.93
C ALA A 207 -2.68 7.05 20.59
N ARG A 208 -3.40 8.03 21.15
CA ARG A 208 -2.78 9.11 21.91
C ARG A 208 -2.07 8.60 23.16
N GLU A 209 -2.72 7.72 23.91
CA GLU A 209 -2.12 7.10 25.09
C GLU A 209 -0.86 6.31 24.72
N ALA A 210 -0.93 5.48 23.67
CA ALA A 210 0.21 4.73 23.17
C ALA A 210 1.37 5.64 22.73
N ALA A 211 1.07 6.72 21.99
CA ALA A 211 2.07 7.70 21.59
C ALA A 211 2.73 8.39 22.80
N ARG A 212 1.94 8.81 23.80
CA ARG A 212 2.45 9.38 25.07
C ARG A 212 3.34 8.40 25.82
N SER A 213 2.88 7.17 26.02
CA SER A 213 3.65 6.11 26.70
C SER A 213 4.93 5.76 25.96
N ALA A 214 4.95 5.87 24.64
CA ALA A 214 6.14 5.68 23.81
C ALA A 214 7.06 6.92 23.72
N GLY A 215 6.74 8.02 24.40
CA GLY A 215 7.50 9.28 24.35
C GLY A 215 7.48 9.96 22.96
N ARG A 216 6.47 9.65 22.14
CA ARG A 216 6.26 10.26 20.82
C ARG A 216 5.46 11.55 21.00
N PHE A 217 6.17 12.67 21.09
CA PHE A 217 5.55 13.99 21.17
C PHE A 217 5.29 14.56 19.79
N VAL A 218 4.16 15.26 19.63
CA VAL A 218 3.87 16.03 18.43
C VAL A 218 4.76 17.27 18.41
N LYS A 219 5.89 17.16 17.71
CA LYS A 219 6.91 18.23 17.61
C LYS A 219 6.86 18.99 16.28
N THR A 220 5.97 18.59 15.39
CA THR A 220 6.03 18.94 13.97
C THR A 220 4.70 19.51 13.51
N SER A 221 4.68 20.75 13.02
CA SER A 221 3.49 21.31 12.39
C SER A 221 3.23 20.66 11.03
N ALA A 222 1.98 20.71 10.55
CA ALA A 222 1.61 20.27 9.20
C ALA A 222 2.55 20.85 8.12
N ALA A 223 2.88 22.15 8.20
CA ALA A 223 3.82 22.79 7.29
C ALA A 223 5.23 22.18 7.32
N LYS A 224 5.72 21.74 8.49
CA LYS A 224 7.01 21.05 8.60
C LYS A 224 6.93 19.61 8.05
N LEU A 225 5.82 18.91 8.27
CA LEU A 225 5.58 17.58 7.68
C LEU A 225 5.64 17.65 6.15
N CYS A 226 5.05 18.69 5.56
CA CYS A 226 5.07 18.96 4.13
C CYS A 226 6.44 19.42 3.60
N LYS A 227 7.47 19.60 4.43
CA LYS A 227 8.83 20.03 4.03
C LYS A 227 9.92 18.97 4.25
N VAL A 228 9.57 17.82 4.82
CA VAL A 228 10.55 16.74 5.06
C VAL A 228 11.14 16.23 3.73
N PRO A 229 12.48 16.10 3.61
CA PRO A 229 13.10 15.60 2.39
C PRO A 229 12.56 14.22 2.00
N ILE A 230 12.23 14.04 0.72
CA ILE A 230 11.71 12.76 0.20
C ILE A 230 12.75 11.62 0.29
N THR A 231 14.04 11.98 0.31
CA THR A 231 15.17 11.06 0.50
C THR A 231 15.35 10.61 1.94
N ARG A 232 14.65 11.23 2.90
CA ARG A 232 14.64 10.77 4.29
C ARG A 232 14.05 9.36 4.35
N GLN A 233 14.66 8.52 5.18
CA GLN A 233 14.19 7.16 5.44
C GLN A 233 13.72 7.01 6.88
N SER A 234 12.69 6.18 7.08
CA SER A 234 12.30 5.75 8.42
C SER A 234 13.26 4.68 8.94
N THR A 235 13.89 4.94 10.08
CA THR A 235 14.84 4.05 10.75
C THR A 235 14.18 3.08 11.73
N GLY A 236 12.85 3.10 11.85
CA GLY A 236 12.12 2.23 12.77
C GLY A 236 12.43 0.74 12.53
N PHE A 237 12.75 0.01 13.58
CA PHE A 237 12.98 -1.43 13.47
C PHE A 237 11.67 -2.14 13.11
N SER A 238 11.69 -3.02 12.10
CA SER A 238 10.61 -4.00 11.94
C SER A 238 11.20 -5.38 12.23
N PRO A 239 10.65 -6.15 13.18
CA PRO A 239 11.14 -7.48 13.48
C PRO A 239 11.04 -8.35 12.24
N PHE A 240 12.19 -8.87 11.81
CA PHE A 240 12.27 -9.85 10.75
C PHE A 240 11.53 -11.12 11.17
N GLY A 241 10.74 -11.72 10.27
CA GLY A 241 9.98 -12.94 10.55
C GLY A 241 8.66 -12.73 11.31
N SER A 242 8.21 -11.49 11.51
CA SER A 242 6.86 -11.23 12.04
C SER A 242 5.78 -11.87 11.16
N ARG A 243 4.74 -12.41 11.79
CA ARG A 243 3.60 -13.03 11.07
C ARG A 243 2.97 -11.98 10.15
N ASN A 244 2.76 -12.33 8.89
CA ASN A 244 1.96 -11.54 7.98
C ASN A 244 0.52 -12.07 8.00
N PRO A 245 -0.42 -11.42 8.72
CA PRO A 245 -1.79 -11.90 8.79
C PRO A 245 -2.40 -11.91 7.39
N THR A 246 -3.30 -12.86 7.15
CA THR A 246 -4.03 -12.97 5.88
C THR A 246 -5.52 -12.75 6.04
N PHE A 247 -6.00 -12.77 7.29
CA PHE A 247 -7.34 -12.39 7.69
C PHE A 247 -7.29 -11.83 9.12
N ALA A 248 -8.33 -11.08 9.51
CA ALA A 248 -8.56 -10.55 10.84
C ALA A 248 -10.04 -10.70 11.21
N THR A 249 -10.33 -10.86 12.51
CA THR A 249 -11.69 -11.12 13.03
C THR A 249 -12.07 -10.21 14.20
N GLY A 250 -11.28 -9.15 14.46
CA GLY A 250 -11.57 -8.21 15.54
C GLY A 250 -11.52 -8.81 16.96
N GLY A 251 -10.96 -10.02 17.12
CA GLY A 251 -10.96 -10.75 18.40
C GLY A 251 -12.11 -11.77 18.52
N ASN A 252 -12.98 -11.87 17.52
CA ASN A 252 -14.04 -12.89 17.49
C ASN A 252 -13.45 -14.27 17.19
N ASN A 253 -13.47 -15.16 18.20
CA ASN A 253 -12.89 -16.50 18.13
C ASN A 253 -13.67 -17.47 17.22
N GLU A 254 -14.99 -17.33 17.17
CA GLU A 254 -15.84 -18.15 16.31
C GLU A 254 -15.55 -17.85 14.83
N MET A 255 -15.54 -16.56 14.47
CA MET A 255 -15.15 -16.13 13.13
C MET A 255 -13.71 -16.51 12.81
N ALA A 256 -12.79 -16.47 13.77
CA ALA A 256 -11.41 -16.88 13.55
C ALA A 256 -11.33 -18.38 13.23
N THR A 257 -12.12 -19.21 13.91
CA THR A 257 -12.20 -20.65 13.65
C THR A 257 -12.77 -20.92 12.26
N LYS A 258 -13.87 -20.25 11.90
CA LYS A 258 -14.49 -20.34 10.57
C LYS A 258 -13.53 -19.91 9.45
N ALA A 259 -12.90 -18.74 9.57
CA ALA A 259 -11.97 -18.21 8.58
C ALA A 259 -10.74 -19.13 8.39
N ARG A 260 -10.24 -19.76 9.46
CA ARG A 260 -9.17 -20.76 9.37
C ARG A 260 -9.61 -22.01 8.61
N ALA A 261 -10.81 -22.50 8.88
CA ALA A 261 -11.36 -23.69 8.22
C ALA A 261 -11.59 -23.44 6.71
N GLU A 262 -12.25 -22.34 6.35
CA GLU A 262 -12.49 -21.94 4.95
C GLU A 262 -11.18 -21.78 4.17
N ARG A 263 -10.19 -21.11 4.78
CA ARG A 263 -8.87 -20.93 4.18
C ARG A 263 -8.15 -22.26 3.97
N LYS A 264 -8.19 -23.16 4.96
CA LYS A 264 -7.60 -24.50 4.87
C LYS A 264 -8.24 -25.29 3.72
N GLN A 265 -9.57 -25.29 3.64
CA GLN A 265 -10.32 -25.96 2.59
C GLN A 265 -9.98 -25.41 1.21
N PHE A 266 -9.97 -24.08 1.04
CA PHE A 266 -9.56 -23.45 -0.23
C PHE A 266 -8.15 -23.88 -0.66
N HIS A 267 -7.19 -23.93 0.28
CA HIS A 267 -5.83 -24.35 -0.05
C HIS A 267 -5.71 -25.83 -0.41
N GLU A 268 -6.49 -26.70 0.23
CA GLU A 268 -6.54 -28.14 -0.09
C GLU A 268 -7.12 -28.37 -1.48
N LEU A 269 -8.27 -27.74 -1.78
CA LEU A 269 -8.90 -27.81 -3.10
C LEU A 269 -8.01 -27.23 -4.19
N TYR A 270 -7.38 -26.08 -3.94
CA TYR A 270 -6.45 -25.46 -4.88
C TYR A 270 -5.24 -26.36 -5.15
N ARG A 271 -4.65 -26.97 -4.12
CA ARG A 271 -3.51 -27.89 -4.28
C ARG A 271 -3.92 -29.11 -5.11
N ARG A 272 -5.09 -29.68 -4.84
CA ARG A 272 -5.64 -30.80 -5.61
C ARG A 272 -5.79 -30.45 -7.10
N ALA A 273 -6.40 -29.30 -7.41
CA ALA A 273 -6.57 -28.84 -8.79
C ALA A 273 -5.22 -28.57 -9.48
N LEU A 274 -4.29 -27.91 -8.79
CA LEU A 274 -2.97 -27.61 -9.34
C LEU A 274 -2.15 -28.88 -9.60
N ASP A 275 -2.22 -29.87 -8.71
CA ASP A 275 -1.49 -31.14 -8.87
C ASP A 275 -2.10 -32.03 -9.95
N ALA A 276 -3.42 -31.96 -10.17
CA ALA A 276 -4.08 -32.57 -11.33
C ALA A 276 -3.60 -31.91 -12.63
N LEU A 277 -3.62 -30.56 -12.69
CA LEU A 277 -3.17 -29.81 -13.86
C LEU A 277 -1.72 -30.15 -14.24
N LYS A 278 -0.81 -30.26 -13.26
CA LYS A 278 0.59 -30.67 -13.50
C LYS A 278 0.73 -32.06 -14.11
N LYS A 279 -0.25 -32.94 -13.91
CA LYS A 279 -0.30 -34.29 -14.49
C LYS A 279 -1.03 -34.32 -15.83
N GLY A 280 -1.42 -33.17 -16.37
CA GLY A 280 -2.20 -33.06 -17.61
C GLY A 280 -3.69 -33.36 -17.43
N ILE A 281 -4.16 -33.50 -16.19
CA ILE A 281 -5.57 -33.74 -15.86
C ILE A 281 -6.27 -32.39 -15.71
N THR A 282 -7.22 -32.11 -16.59
CA THR A 282 -7.84 -30.77 -16.73
C THR A 282 -9.30 -30.69 -16.31
N ASP A 283 -9.91 -31.82 -15.96
CA ASP A 283 -11.30 -31.96 -15.52
C ASP A 283 -11.51 -31.60 -14.04
N ILE A 284 -10.44 -31.40 -13.27
CA ILE A 284 -10.51 -30.97 -11.88
C ILE A 284 -10.54 -29.44 -11.81
N PRO A 285 -11.68 -28.81 -11.47
CA PRO A 285 -11.79 -27.36 -11.45
C PRO A 285 -11.01 -26.79 -10.26
N PHE A 286 -10.43 -25.60 -10.47
CA PHE A 286 -9.93 -24.80 -9.36
C PHE A 286 -11.09 -24.31 -8.48
N PRO A 287 -10.90 -24.23 -7.14
CA PRO A 287 -11.95 -23.73 -6.26
C PRO A 287 -12.27 -22.25 -6.58
N SER A 288 -13.51 -21.86 -6.31
CA SER A 288 -13.95 -20.46 -6.40
C SER A 288 -12.98 -19.52 -5.69
N GLY A 289 -12.80 -18.34 -6.26
CA GLY A 289 -11.83 -17.35 -5.81
C GLY A 289 -10.36 -17.68 -6.07
N THR A 290 -10.08 -18.71 -6.86
CA THR A 290 -8.78 -18.84 -7.52
C THR A 290 -8.61 -17.73 -8.55
N TRP A 291 -7.60 -16.88 -8.37
CA TRP A 291 -7.39 -15.74 -9.26
C TRP A 291 -6.53 -16.08 -10.48
N ARG A 292 -5.20 -16.20 -10.29
CA ARG A 292 -4.22 -16.14 -11.38
C ARG A 292 -4.37 -17.28 -12.39
N TRP A 293 -4.57 -18.51 -11.93
CA TRP A 293 -4.80 -19.64 -12.83
C TRP A 293 -6.10 -19.48 -13.59
N ALA A 294 -7.21 -19.21 -12.90
CA ALA A 294 -8.53 -19.14 -13.51
C ALA A 294 -8.73 -17.95 -14.45
N ARG A 295 -7.94 -16.88 -14.33
CA ARG A 295 -8.17 -15.63 -15.09
C ARG A 295 -7.02 -15.18 -15.99
N GLU A 296 -5.79 -15.61 -15.72
CA GLU A 296 -4.62 -15.09 -16.44
C GLU A 296 -3.79 -16.18 -17.14
N LEU A 297 -3.88 -17.44 -16.69
CA LEU A 297 -2.97 -18.49 -17.14
C LEU A 297 -3.64 -19.68 -17.82
N LEU A 298 -4.88 -20.02 -17.45
CA LEU A 298 -5.61 -21.09 -18.11
C LEU A 298 -6.23 -20.57 -19.42
N PRO A 299 -6.06 -21.31 -20.54
CA PRO A 299 -6.81 -21.06 -21.76
C PRO A 299 -8.32 -21.08 -21.54
N ASP A 300 -9.06 -20.24 -22.27
CA ASP A 300 -10.52 -20.10 -22.12
C ASP A 300 -11.28 -21.44 -22.29
N TRP A 301 -10.79 -22.33 -23.15
CA TRP A 301 -11.40 -23.65 -23.38
C TRP A 301 -11.30 -24.60 -22.17
N LEU A 302 -10.40 -24.34 -21.21
CA LEU A 302 -10.31 -25.06 -19.94
C LEU A 302 -11.17 -24.45 -18.83
N LEU A 303 -11.69 -23.24 -19.03
CA LEU A 303 -12.59 -22.56 -18.10
C LEU A 303 -14.07 -22.86 -18.42
N GLY A 304 -14.36 -23.30 -19.65
CA GLY A 304 -15.70 -23.54 -20.18
C GLY A 304 -16.29 -24.92 -19.88
N GLY A 305 -16.49 -25.24 -18.60
CA GLY A 305 -17.31 -26.39 -18.16
C GLY A 305 -18.67 -26.02 -17.56
N ALA A 306 -18.94 -24.72 -17.35
CA ALA A 306 -20.19 -24.23 -16.75
C ALA A 306 -20.52 -22.80 -17.22
N ALA A 307 -21.00 -22.66 -18.46
CA ALA A 307 -21.93 -21.61 -18.90
C ALA A 307 -22.00 -21.66 -20.44
N SER A 308 -23.13 -22.14 -20.97
CA SER A 308 -23.52 -21.89 -22.35
C SER A 308 -23.98 -20.43 -22.49
N GLY A 309 -23.53 -19.77 -23.56
CA GLY A 309 -24.26 -18.66 -24.17
C GLY A 309 -23.90 -17.24 -23.71
N SER A 310 -22.76 -16.71 -24.13
CA SER A 310 -22.69 -15.37 -24.74
C SER A 310 -21.34 -15.15 -25.41
N LYS A 311 -21.39 -14.77 -26.69
CA LYS A 311 -20.24 -14.45 -27.53
C LYS A 311 -19.60 -13.14 -27.01
N PRO A 312 -18.28 -13.06 -26.78
CA PRO A 312 -17.65 -11.79 -26.44
C PRO A 312 -17.59 -10.89 -27.68
N PRO A 313 -17.63 -9.54 -27.53
CA PRO A 313 -17.42 -8.63 -28.64
C PRO A 313 -15.97 -8.71 -29.12
N GLU A 314 -15.79 -8.78 -30.44
CA GLU A 314 -14.49 -8.80 -31.08
C GLU A 314 -13.72 -7.50 -30.86
N GLY A 315 -12.41 -7.65 -30.67
CA GLY A 315 -11.44 -6.56 -30.71
C GLY A 315 -10.72 -6.40 -29.38
N HIS A 316 -9.49 -6.88 -29.29
CA HIS A 316 -8.30 -6.18 -28.77
C HIS A 316 -7.13 -7.19 -28.74
N SER A 317 -6.21 -7.05 -29.68
CA SER A 317 -4.92 -7.76 -29.70
C SER A 317 -4.04 -7.33 -28.51
N PRO A 318 -3.28 -8.23 -27.87
CA PRO A 318 -2.34 -7.85 -26.83
C PRO A 318 -1.10 -7.18 -27.45
N GLU A 319 -0.89 -5.89 -27.14
CA GLU A 319 0.31 -5.16 -27.56
C GLU A 319 1.59 -5.70 -26.91
N ARG A 320 2.65 -5.76 -27.72
CA ARG A 320 4.03 -6.05 -27.30
C ARG A 320 4.59 -4.93 -26.40
N PRO A 321 5.46 -5.24 -25.44
CA PRO A 321 6.11 -4.22 -24.62
C PRO A 321 7.03 -3.33 -25.48
N LEU A 322 6.88 -2.01 -25.33
CA LEU A 322 7.72 -0.98 -25.92
C LEU A 322 9.19 -1.23 -25.57
N ARG A 323 10.04 -1.32 -26.60
CA ARG A 323 11.49 -1.36 -26.46
C ARG A 323 11.99 -0.03 -25.88
N SER A 324 12.89 -0.13 -24.90
CA SER A 324 13.70 0.97 -24.40
C SER A 324 14.48 1.63 -25.54
N VAL A 325 14.26 2.93 -25.76
CA VAL A 325 15.09 3.72 -26.66
C VAL A 325 16.39 4.05 -25.92
N SER A 326 17.48 3.44 -26.37
CA SER A 326 18.84 3.82 -26.00
C SER A 326 19.16 5.19 -26.59
N VAL A 327 19.66 6.10 -25.77
CA VAL A 327 20.23 7.37 -26.21
C VAL A 327 21.58 7.09 -26.85
N GLU A 328 21.64 7.06 -28.17
CA GLU A 328 22.89 7.07 -28.93
C GLU A 328 23.36 8.51 -29.13
N SER A 329 24.59 8.74 -28.68
CA SER A 329 25.38 9.95 -28.84
C SER A 329 25.73 10.20 -30.32
N ARG A 330 25.19 11.27 -30.89
CA ARG A 330 25.68 11.79 -32.18
C ARG A 330 26.91 12.67 -31.99
N THR A 331 27.93 12.25 -32.72
CA THR A 331 29.27 12.81 -32.89
C THR A 331 29.26 14.22 -33.48
N ARG A 332 30.21 15.03 -33.01
CA ARG A 332 30.56 16.38 -33.51
C ARG A 332 31.26 16.30 -34.87
N ARG A 333 31.07 17.36 -35.69
CA ARG A 333 32.05 17.90 -36.65
C ARG A 333 32.09 19.45 -36.53
N PRO A 334 33.18 20.12 -36.94
CA PRO A 334 33.76 21.19 -36.12
C PRO A 334 33.89 22.57 -36.80
N LEU A 335 34.32 23.53 -35.96
CA LEU A 335 35.05 24.79 -36.21
C LEU A 335 34.32 26.02 -36.80
N ALA A 336 34.21 27.06 -35.97
CA ALA A 336 34.80 28.37 -36.24
C ALA A 336 35.19 29.04 -34.92
N ALA A 337 36.37 29.65 -34.90
CA ALA A 337 37.02 30.25 -33.76
C ALA A 337 36.45 31.64 -33.43
N ASN A 338 36.51 32.02 -32.14
CA ASN A 338 37.12 33.29 -31.74
C ASN A 338 37.38 33.30 -30.23
N ASP A 339 38.55 33.84 -29.90
CA ASP A 339 39.18 33.96 -28.60
C ASP A 339 38.33 34.71 -27.55
N VAL A 340 38.50 34.36 -26.27
CA VAL A 340 39.05 35.22 -25.21
C VAL A 340 39.33 34.36 -23.95
N ALA A 341 40.49 34.63 -23.35
CA ALA A 341 41.17 33.94 -22.27
C ALA A 341 40.42 33.82 -20.93
N GLY A 342 40.81 32.82 -20.12
CA GLY A 342 40.37 32.71 -18.72
C GLY A 342 40.71 31.38 -18.04
N SER A 343 42.01 31.13 -17.82
CA SER A 343 42.60 30.03 -17.06
C SER A 343 41.97 29.72 -15.69
N ARG A 344 41.83 28.43 -15.33
CA ARG A 344 42.39 27.87 -14.08
C ARG A 344 42.32 26.33 -14.03
N LEU A 345 43.43 25.78 -13.53
CA LEU A 345 43.89 24.40 -13.53
C LEU A 345 43.15 23.48 -12.53
N TRP A 346 43.02 22.20 -12.90
CA TRP A 346 42.81 21.06 -11.99
C TRP A 346 43.90 20.01 -12.26
N PRO A 347 44.60 19.46 -11.25
CA PRO A 347 45.36 18.24 -11.43
C PRO A 347 44.70 17.05 -10.72
N SER A 348 44.53 16.00 -11.52
CA SER A 348 44.30 14.62 -11.17
C SER A 348 45.34 14.08 -10.18
N ARG A 349 44.94 13.17 -9.28
CA ARG A 349 45.73 11.95 -8.98
C ARG A 349 44.90 10.94 -8.18
N MET A 350 44.76 9.75 -8.77
CA MET A 350 44.45 8.49 -8.09
C MET A 350 45.56 8.14 -7.10
N ARG A 351 45.19 7.50 -5.98
CA ARG A 351 45.95 6.39 -5.38
C ARG A 351 45.01 5.53 -4.52
N ARG A 352 45.02 4.22 -4.76
CA ARG A 352 44.47 3.16 -3.91
C ARG A 352 45.46 2.88 -2.77
N PHE A 353 44.97 2.50 -1.59
CA PHE A 353 45.65 1.56 -0.69
C PHE A 353 44.62 0.85 0.22
N SER A 354 44.90 -0.44 0.47
CA SER A 354 44.18 -1.39 1.33
C SER A 354 44.95 -1.58 2.66
N PRO A 355 44.40 -2.31 3.67
CA PRO A 355 44.65 -2.12 5.11
C PRO A 355 45.63 -3.12 5.77
N ALA A 356 46.08 -2.80 7.00
CA ALA A 356 46.41 -3.68 8.14
C ALA A 356 47.06 -2.80 9.24
N ASP A 357 46.48 -2.70 10.44
CA ASP A 357 46.77 -3.43 11.69
C ASP A 357 47.73 -2.68 12.64
N ALA A 358 47.24 -2.39 13.85
CA ALA A 358 48.02 -2.40 15.10
C ALA A 358 47.08 -2.25 16.31
N ALA A 359 47.01 -3.33 17.09
CA ALA A 359 46.38 -3.45 18.39
C ALA A 359 47.35 -3.03 19.53
N LEU A 360 46.79 -2.80 20.73
CA LEU A 360 47.29 -3.08 22.11
C LEU A 360 46.64 -2.06 23.08
N THR A 361 45.52 -2.41 23.75
CA THR A 361 45.38 -2.99 25.11
C THR A 361 45.92 -2.13 26.25
N VAL A 362 45.09 -1.92 27.30
CA VAL A 362 45.29 -2.32 28.72
C VAL A 362 44.13 -1.75 29.57
N GLY A 363 43.38 -2.62 30.27
CA GLY A 363 42.52 -2.29 31.44
C GLY A 363 43.35 -2.36 32.75
N PRO A 364 42.83 -2.45 33.99
CA PRO A 364 41.49 -2.84 34.49
C PRO A 364 40.93 -1.74 35.45
N THR A 365 39.82 -1.80 36.20
CA THR A 365 39.32 -2.76 37.21
C THR A 365 37.85 -2.49 37.58
N SER A 366 37.24 -3.53 38.15
CA SER A 366 35.88 -3.75 38.66
C SER A 366 35.41 -2.89 39.85
N THR A 367 34.08 -2.73 39.99
CA THR A 367 33.32 -3.04 41.23
C THR A 367 31.80 -3.03 41.00
N GLU A 368 31.11 -3.72 41.89
CA GLU A 368 29.77 -4.33 41.81
C GLU A 368 28.60 -3.34 41.96
N GLY A 369 27.37 -3.80 41.67
CA GLY A 369 26.17 -3.10 42.17
C GLY A 369 24.83 -3.36 41.46
N THR A 370 24.19 -4.46 41.83
CA THR A 370 22.74 -4.58 42.08
C THR A 370 21.75 -4.71 40.89
N GLN A 371 21.08 -5.88 40.92
CA GLN A 371 19.94 -6.28 40.12
C GLN A 371 18.71 -5.38 40.32
N GLY A 372 18.06 -5.03 39.21
CA GLY A 372 16.69 -4.53 39.17
C GLY A 372 16.02 -5.00 37.88
N ARG A 373 15.30 -6.12 37.95
CA ARG A 373 14.45 -6.63 36.86
C ARG A 373 13.39 -5.58 36.51
N ARG A 374 13.59 -4.83 35.41
CA ARG A 374 12.50 -4.14 34.72
C ARG A 374 11.88 -5.10 33.72
N LEU A 375 10.72 -5.64 34.09
CA LEU A 375 9.78 -6.27 33.17
C LEU A 375 9.40 -5.24 32.10
N ARG A 376 9.92 -5.43 30.87
CA ARG A 376 9.41 -4.75 29.69
C ARG A 376 8.11 -5.45 29.29
N SER A 377 7.00 -4.78 29.49
CA SER A 377 5.71 -5.15 28.91
C SER A 377 5.71 -4.76 27.44
N ASP A 378 5.78 -5.75 26.56
CA ASP A 378 5.53 -5.59 25.13
C ASP A 378 4.02 -5.36 24.90
N PRO A 379 3.61 -4.36 24.11
CA PRO A 379 2.24 -4.28 23.63
C PRO A 379 2.06 -5.33 22.51
N LEU A 380 1.29 -6.35 22.85
CA LEU A 380 0.81 -7.38 21.93
C LEU A 380 0.05 -6.74 20.76
N ILE A 381 0.62 -6.85 19.56
CA ILE A 381 -0.09 -6.69 18.30
C ILE A 381 -0.68 -8.04 17.95
N PHE A 382 -1.99 -8.19 18.11
CA PHE A 382 -2.83 -9.19 17.45
C PHE A 382 -4.12 -8.52 16.98
#